data_AF-A0A512B002-F1
#
_entry.id   AF-A0A512B002-F1
#
_cell.length_a   1.000
_cell.length_b   1.000
_cell.length_c   1.000
_cell.angle_alpha   90.00
_cell.angle_beta   90.00
_cell.angle_gamma   90.00
#
_symmetry.space_group_name_H-M   'P 1'
#
loop_
_entity.id
_entity.type
_entity.pdbx_description
1 polymer ?
#
loop_
_entity_poly.entity_id
_entity_poly.type
_entity_poly.pdbx_seq_one_letter_code
_entity_poly.pdbx_strand_id
1 'polypeptide(L)'
;MIAMTEGLKQFCIKAINMPAKNLALIDVYFKPVKLRKKAFLWKEGEICSVIGFLTQGAIRHFFCKDGEEKKLRHFARKHVFHRL
;
A
#
# COMPACT_ATOMS: atom_id res chain seq x y z
N MET A 1 -3.41 22.30 -1.29
CA MET A 1 -3.36 20.90 -0.81
C MET A 1 -2.33 20.16 -1.65
N ILE A 2 -1.29 19.60 -1.06
CA ILE A 2 -0.23 18.90 -1.81
C ILE A 2 -0.77 17.52 -2.19
N ALA A 3 -0.89 17.27 -3.49
CA ALA A 3 -1.55 16.12 -4.06
C ALA A 3 -0.68 14.86 -3.84
N MET A 4 -1.00 14.10 -2.79
CA MET A 4 -0.28 12.91 -2.31
C MET A 4 -0.51 11.67 -3.20
N THR A 5 -1.39 11.78 -4.18
CA THR A 5 -1.90 10.72 -5.07
C THR A 5 -1.16 10.64 -6.40
N GLU A 6 -0.29 11.60 -6.69
CA GLU A 6 0.28 11.81 -8.02
C GLU A 6 1.17 10.65 -8.44
N GLY A 7 1.91 10.07 -7.49
CA GLY A 7 2.68 8.85 -7.74
C GLY A 7 1.81 7.66 -8.16
N LEU A 8 0.62 7.52 -7.58
CA LEU A 8 -0.33 6.47 -7.94
C LEU A 8 -0.95 6.74 -9.30
N LYS A 9 -1.39 7.98 -9.57
CA LYS A 9 -1.94 8.35 -10.88
C LYS A 9 -0.94 8.14 -12.01
N GLN A 10 0.31 8.59 -11.82
CA GLN A 10 1.39 8.39 -12.79
C GLN A 10 1.68 6.90 -13.00
N PHE A 11 1.63 6.09 -11.95
CA PHE A 11 1.75 4.63 -12.08
C PHE A 11 0.59 4.04 -12.90
N CYS A 12 -0.66 4.42 -12.63
CA CYS A 12 -1.83 3.93 -13.38
C CYS A 12 -1.82 4.36 -14.86
N ILE A 13 -1.39 5.60 -15.16
CA ILE A 13 -1.21 6.06 -16.54
C ILE A 13 -0.17 5.18 -17.25
N LYS A 14 0.98 4.94 -16.63
CA LYS A 14 2.06 4.16 -17.25
C LYS A 14 1.74 2.67 -17.38
N ALA A 15 1.08 2.09 -16.40
CA ALA A 15 0.82 0.65 -16.36
C ALA A 15 -0.34 0.24 -17.26
N ILE A 16 -1.41 1.04 -17.34
CA ILE A 16 -2.66 0.65 -18.01
C ILE A 16 -3.33 1.78 -18.80
N ASN A 17 -2.65 2.91 -19.03
CA ASN A 17 -3.20 4.09 -19.72
C ASN A 17 -4.57 4.52 -19.18
N MET A 18 -4.69 4.60 -17.84
CA MET A 18 -5.97 4.85 -17.18
C MET A 18 -6.56 6.22 -17.61
N PRO A 19 -7.86 6.27 -18.00
CA PRO A 19 -8.49 7.52 -18.46
C PRO A 19 -8.66 8.53 -17.32
N ALA A 20 -8.67 9.82 -17.66
CA ALA A 20 -8.72 10.94 -16.70
C ALA A 20 -9.89 10.87 -15.71
N LYS A 21 -11.08 10.44 -16.16
CA LYS A 21 -12.25 10.25 -15.29
C LYS A 21 -12.00 9.26 -14.15
N ASN A 22 -11.22 8.21 -14.39
CA ASN A 22 -10.89 7.20 -13.38
C ASN A 22 -9.75 7.68 -12.48
N LEU A 23 -8.81 8.46 -13.02
CA LEU A 23 -7.75 9.08 -12.22
C LEU A 23 -8.32 10.05 -11.17
N ALA A 24 -9.41 10.76 -11.50
CA ALA A 24 -10.10 11.62 -10.54
C ALA A 24 -10.71 10.84 -9.36
N LEU A 25 -11.11 9.58 -9.57
CA LEU A 25 -11.63 8.73 -8.48
C LEU A 25 -10.53 8.37 -7.47
N ILE A 26 -9.27 8.36 -7.89
CA ILE A 26 -8.13 8.11 -6.97
C ILE A 26 -8.08 9.20 -5.90
N ASP A 27 -8.31 10.46 -6.25
CA ASP A 27 -8.33 11.57 -5.30
C ASP A 27 -9.46 11.47 -4.28
N VAL A 28 -10.57 10.83 -4.67
CA VAL A 28 -11.77 10.69 -3.82
C VAL A 28 -11.61 9.53 -2.83
N TYR A 29 -11.10 8.39 -3.29
CA TYR A 29 -11.09 7.16 -2.50
C TYR A 29 -9.77 6.92 -1.73
N PHE A 30 -8.63 7.42 -2.22
CA PHE A 30 -7.35 7.24 -1.52
C PHE A 30 -7.12 8.36 -0.53
N LYS A 31 -7.02 7.99 0.75
CA LYS A 31 -6.64 8.92 1.82
C LYS A 31 -5.17 8.75 2.18
N PRO A 32 -4.40 9.84 2.36
CA PRO A 32 -3.00 9.74 2.75
C PRO A 32 -2.89 9.22 4.18
N VAL A 33 -2.06 8.20 4.38
CA VAL A 33 -1.75 7.63 5.70
C VAL A 33 -0.26 7.74 5.95
N LYS A 34 0.12 8.27 7.12
CA LYS A 34 1.52 8.29 7.58
C LYS A 34 1.68 7.30 8.72
N LEU A 35 2.60 6.35 8.55
CA LEU A 35 2.92 5.35 9.54
C LEU A 35 4.30 5.61 10.12
N ARG A 36 4.44 5.42 11.44
CA ARG A 36 5.73 5.47 12.11
C ARG A 36 6.50 4.17 11.86
N LYS A 37 7.83 4.22 11.99
CA LYS A 37 8.68 3.03 11.91
C LYS A 37 8.19 1.97 12.90
N LYS A 38 8.08 0.71 12.47
CA LYS A 38 7.55 -0.43 13.24
C LYS A 38 6.05 -0.35 13.60
N ALA A 39 5.28 0.58 13.03
CA ALA A 39 3.83 0.53 13.12
C ALA A 39 3.28 -0.61 12.27
N PHE A 40 2.23 -1.27 12.76
CA PHE A 40 1.51 -2.30 12.03
C PHE A 40 0.41 -1.67 11.17
N LEU A 41 0.33 -2.11 9.91
CA LEU A 41 -0.82 -1.83 9.03
C LEU A 41 -2.02 -2.71 9.36
N TRP A 42 -1.73 -3.95 9.73
CA TRP A 42 -2.66 -5.02 10.02
C TRP A 42 -1.94 -6.05 10.88
N LYS A 43 -2.67 -6.77 11.73
CA LYS A 43 -2.13 -7.85 12.56
C LYS A 43 -2.81 -9.17 12.27
N GLU A 44 -2.08 -10.25 12.50
CA GLU A 44 -2.61 -11.61 12.42
C GLU A 44 -3.88 -11.75 13.27
N GLY A 45 -4.90 -12.41 12.71
CA GLY A 45 -6.22 -12.55 13.32
C GLY A 45 -7.21 -11.42 13.02
N GLU A 46 -6.77 -10.29 12.47
CA GLU A 46 -7.68 -9.22 12.03
C GLU A 46 -8.12 -9.44 10.57
N ILE A 47 -9.21 -8.80 10.12
CA ILE A 47 -9.57 -8.79 8.69
C ILE A 47 -8.77 -7.68 7.99
N CYS A 48 -8.02 -8.03 6.94
CA CYS A 48 -7.29 -7.04 6.14
C CYS A 48 -8.26 -6.29 5.22
N SER A 49 -8.66 -5.08 5.62
CA SER A 49 -9.61 -4.22 4.88
C SER A 49 -8.94 -3.06 4.13
N VAL A 50 -7.60 -3.04 4.08
CA VAL A 50 -6.84 -1.90 3.56
C VAL A 50 -6.16 -2.26 2.25
N ILE A 51 -6.40 -1.43 1.23
CA ILE A 51 -5.64 -1.39 -0.02
C ILE A 51 -4.94 -0.04 -0.08
N GLY A 52 -3.63 -0.05 -0.32
CA GLY A 52 -2.83 1.17 -0.29
C GLY A 52 -1.72 1.17 -1.33
N PHE A 53 -1.27 2.38 -1.68
CA PHE A 53 -0.11 2.60 -2.53
C PHE A 53 1.01 3.25 -1.72
N LEU A 54 2.18 2.61 -1.71
CA LEU A 54 3.33 3.10 -0.96
C LEU A 54 4.07 4.20 -1.75
N THR A 55 3.88 5.46 -1.34
CA THR A 55 4.58 6.61 -1.93
C THR A 55 6.04 6.71 -1.47
N GLN A 56 6.31 6.41 -0.20
CA GLN A 56 7.65 6.48 0.40
C GLN A 56 7.79 5.46 1.55
N GLY A 57 9.02 4.96 1.74
CA GLY A 57 9.35 4.00 2.80
C GLY A 57 9.36 2.55 2.32
N ALA A 58 9.14 1.62 3.25
CA ALA A 58 9.04 0.19 2.97
C ALA A 58 8.05 -0.48 3.92
N ILE A 59 7.31 -1.46 3.42
CA ILE A 59 6.43 -2.32 4.21
C ILE A 59 7.00 -3.74 4.14
N ARG A 60 6.90 -4.46 5.26
CA ARG A 60 7.33 -5.85 5.37
C ARG A 60 6.13 -6.70 5.77
N HIS A 61 5.90 -7.78 5.02
CA HIS A 61 4.98 -8.83 5.42
C HIS A 61 5.73 -9.91 6.19
N PHE A 62 5.15 -10.43 7.27
CA PHE A 62 5.68 -11.54 8.04
C PHE A 62 4.49 -12.31 8.65
N PHE A 63 4.69 -13.60 8.93
CA PHE A 63 3.74 -14.41 9.67
C PHE A 63 4.45 -15.05 10.87
N CYS A 64 3.74 -15.29 11.95
CA CYS A 64 4.25 -16.05 13.08
C CYS A 64 3.83 -17.51 12.89
N LYS A 65 4.76 -18.45 13.08
CA LYS A 65 4.43 -19.87 13.15
C LYS A 65 5.14 -20.45 14.36
N ASP A 66 4.38 -21.06 15.27
CA ASP A 66 4.90 -21.70 16.49
C ASP A 66 5.71 -20.75 17.40
N GLY A 67 5.31 -19.47 17.49
CA GLY A 67 5.99 -18.47 18.32
C GLY A 67 7.27 -17.88 17.70
N GLU A 68 7.73 -18.40 16.57
CA GLU A 68 8.87 -17.86 15.83
C GLU A 68 8.43 -17.02 14.62
N GLU A 69 9.07 -15.86 14.46
CA GLU A 69 8.82 -14.94 13.34
C GLU A 69 9.39 -15.53 12.04
N LYS A 70 8.53 -16.14 11.21
CA LYS A 70 8.92 -16.56 9.87
C LYS A 70 8.72 -15.40 8.89
N LYS A 71 9.85 -14.81 8.47
CA LYS A 71 9.84 -13.79 7.43
C LYS A 71 9.50 -14.45 6.08
N LEU A 72 8.30 -14.23 5.53
CA LEU A 72 8.17 -14.29 4.08
C LEU A 72 9.11 -13.22 3.54
N ARG A 73 10.06 -13.61 2.69
CA ARG A 73 11.01 -12.69 2.05
C ARG A 73 10.30 -11.83 0.97
N HIS A 74 9.23 -11.14 1.34
CA HIS A 74 8.60 -10.13 0.49
C HIS A 74 8.72 -8.76 1.18
N PHE A 75 9.76 -8.03 0.76
CA PHE A 75 10.00 -6.66 1.16
C PHE A 75 9.44 -5.76 0.05
N ALA A 76 8.31 -5.10 0.31
CA ALA A 76 7.71 -4.18 -0.65
C ALA A 76 8.53 -2.87 -0.66
N ARG A 77 9.30 -2.64 -1.73
CA ARG A 77 10.00 -1.38 -1.98
C ARG A 77 9.41 -0.70 -3.20
N LYS A 78 8.50 0.25 -2.95
CA LYS A 78 7.70 0.98 -3.95
C LYS A 78 6.90 0.04 -4.88
N HIS A 79 5.64 0.37 -5.12
CA HIS A 79 4.72 -0.39 -5.99
C HIS A 79 4.28 -1.76 -5.44
N VAL A 80 3.52 -1.77 -4.35
CA VAL A 80 2.76 -2.98 -3.98
C VAL A 80 1.31 -2.59 -3.70
N PHE A 81 0.40 -3.24 -4.43
CA PHE A 81 -1.00 -3.40 -4.08
C PHE A 81 -1.10 -4.66 -3.23
N HIS A 82 -1.55 -4.55 -1.99
CA HIS A 82 -1.99 -5.73 -1.25
C HIS A 82 -3.48 -5.93 -1.53
N ARG A 83 -3.79 -7.02 -2.22
CA ARG A 83 -5.05 -7.74 -2.08
C ARG A 83 -4.64 -9.10 -1.54
N LEU A 84 -5.00 -9.38 -0.28
CA LEU A 84 -5.10 -10.76 0.20
C LEU A 84 -6.45 -11.29 -0.30
#